data_AF-A0A4V4HIA2-F1
#
_entry.id   AF-A0A4V4HIA2-F1
#
_cell.length_a   1.000
_cell.length_b   1.000
_cell.length_c   1.000
_cell.angle_alpha   90.00
_cell.angle_beta   90.00
_cell.angle_gamma   90.00
#
_symmetry.space_group_name_H-M   'P 1'
#
loop_
_entity.id
_entity.type
_entity.pdbx_description
1 polymer ?
#
loop_
_entity_poly.entity_id
_entity_poly.type
_entity_poly.pdbx_seq_one_letter_code
_entity_poly.pdbx_strand_id
1 'polypeptide(L)'
;LRSRYTPTDSESTTISQLIKECEADLGRFQKEIDMLRSTTAKLERDKHTLGLYLQDLRCISSPIRKLPPEVLIEIFRHVCCSAIDKGRGNDLRSRRIRNVPTLALASVCSAWREIVISTASLW
;
A
#
# COMPACT_ATOMS: atom_id res chain seq x y z
N LEU A 1 -30.33 -39.00 16.08
CA LEU A 1 -30.43 -39.45 17.48
C LEU A 1 -31.64 -38.79 18.15
N ARG A 2 -32.83 -39.40 18.05
CA ARG A 2 -34.04 -38.92 18.77
C ARG A 2 -34.35 -39.92 19.86
N SER A 3 -33.68 -39.79 21.01
CA SER A 3 -34.07 -40.53 22.21
C SER A 3 -35.40 -39.99 22.70
N ARG A 4 -36.38 -40.86 23.00
CA ARG A 4 -37.68 -40.49 23.61
C ARG A 4 -37.54 -40.24 25.12
N TYR A 5 -36.38 -39.74 25.54
CA TYR A 5 -36.13 -39.45 26.94
C TYR A 5 -36.85 -38.18 27.34
N THR A 6 -37.64 -38.26 28.40
CA THR A 6 -38.27 -37.11 29.05
C THR A 6 -37.52 -36.89 30.36
N PRO A 7 -36.80 -35.75 30.50
CA PRO A 7 -36.07 -35.46 31.72
C PRO A 7 -37.01 -35.36 32.92
N THR A 8 -36.53 -35.83 34.06
CA THR A 8 -37.19 -35.63 35.36
C THR A 8 -37.18 -34.15 35.73
N ASP A 9 -38.10 -33.68 36.58
CA ASP A 9 -38.20 -32.24 36.92
C ASP A 9 -36.89 -31.64 37.47
N SER A 10 -36.13 -32.43 38.25
CA SER A 10 -34.80 -32.05 38.75
C SER A 10 -33.76 -31.91 37.64
N GLU A 11 -33.78 -32.81 36.65
CA GLU A 11 -32.91 -32.77 35.48
C GLU A 11 -33.27 -31.61 34.57
N SER A 12 -34.56 -31.37 34.35
CA SER A 12 -35.07 -30.22 33.57
C SER A 12 -34.63 -28.89 34.19
N THR A 13 -34.64 -28.80 35.52
CA THR A 13 -34.15 -27.61 36.26
C THR A 13 -32.64 -27.44 36.07
N THR A 14 -31.86 -28.52 36.20
CA THR A 14 -30.40 -28.50 36.04
C THR A 14 -30.01 -28.12 34.61
N ILE A 15 -30.67 -28.71 33.61
CA ILE A 15 -30.47 -28.40 32.19
C ILE A 15 -30.81 -26.94 31.92
N SER A 16 -31.90 -26.42 32.48
CA SER A 16 -32.30 -25.03 32.30
C SER A 16 -31.27 -24.05 32.88
N GLN A 17 -30.66 -24.39 34.01
CA GLN A 17 -29.60 -23.59 34.61
C GLN A 17 -28.33 -23.60 33.75
N LEU A 18 -27.91 -24.78 33.29
CA LEU A 18 -26.76 -24.92 32.38
C LEU A 18 -26.97 -24.14 31.07
N ILE A 19 -28.19 -24.14 30.52
CA ILE A 19 -28.51 -23.33 29.33
C ILE A 19 -28.30 -21.84 29.63
N LYS A 20 -28.81 -21.33 30.76
CA LYS A 20 -28.63 -19.92 31.14
C LYS A 20 -27.16 -19.54 31.33
N GLU A 21 -26.37 -20.42 31.94
CA GLU A 21 -24.93 -20.21 32.11
C GLU A 21 -24.21 -20.17 30.75
N CYS A 22 -24.51 -21.12 29.86
CA CYS A 22 -24.01 -21.13 28.49
C CYS A 22 -24.39 -19.87 27.70
N GLU A 23 -25.63 -19.41 27.81
CA GLU A 23 -26.10 -18.18 27.16
C GLU A 23 -25.36 -16.94 27.69
N ALA A 24 -25.11 -16.88 29.00
CA ALA A 24 -24.36 -15.79 29.62
C ALA A 24 -22.90 -15.78 29.16
N ASP A 25 -22.25 -16.94 29.11
CA ASP A 25 -20.88 -17.07 28.62
C ASP A 25 -20.76 -16.75 27.13
N LEU A 26 -21.70 -17.20 26.30
CA LEU A 26 -21.76 -16.81 24.88
C LEU A 26 -21.85 -15.28 24.74
N GLY A 27 -22.71 -14.63 25.52
CA GLY A 27 -22.82 -13.17 25.53
C GLY A 27 -21.53 -12.48 25.97
N ARG A 28 -20.82 -13.04 26.95
CA ARG A 28 -19.52 -12.53 27.40
C ARG A 28 -18.45 -12.64 26.32
N PHE A 29 -18.32 -13.81 25.71
CA PHE A 29 -17.35 -14.04 24.63
C PHE A 29 -17.64 -13.18 23.41
N GLN A 30 -18.91 -12.99 23.05
CA GLN A 30 -19.28 -12.13 21.92
C GLN A 30 -18.85 -10.67 22.17
N LYS A 31 -19.08 -10.14 23.38
CA LYS A 31 -18.63 -8.79 23.75
C LYS A 31 -17.10 -8.65 23.67
N GLU A 32 -16.37 -9.65 24.13
CA GLU A 32 -14.91 -9.66 24.07
C GLU A 32 -14.41 -9.70 22.63
N ILE A 33 -15.02 -10.55 21.78
CA ILE A 33 -14.75 -10.59 20.33
C ILE A 33 -14.98 -9.22 19.69
N ASP A 34 -16.09 -8.56 19.99
CA ASP A 34 -16.42 -7.27 19.39
C ASP A 34 -15.46 -6.16 19.83
N MET A 35 -15.05 -6.16 21.10
CA MET A 35 -14.04 -5.25 21.62
C MET A 35 -12.67 -5.47 20.96
N LEU A 36 -12.24 -6.71 20.83
CA LEU A 36 -10.97 -7.06 20.18
C LEU A 36 -10.99 -6.67 18.69
N ARG A 37 -12.08 -6.94 17.98
CA ARG A 37 -12.26 -6.53 16.58
C ARG A 37 -12.18 -5.02 16.41
N SER A 38 -12.84 -4.26 17.27
CA SER A 38 -12.77 -2.78 17.28
C SER A 38 -11.33 -2.30 17.49
N THR A 39 -10.61 -2.91 18.43
CA THR A 39 -9.21 -2.59 18.72
C THR A 39 -8.31 -2.89 17.52
N THR A 40 -8.45 -4.06 16.90
CA THR A 40 -7.73 -4.43 15.69
C THR A 40 -7.99 -3.45 14.55
N ALA A 41 -9.26 -3.11 14.29
CA ALA A 41 -9.62 -2.16 13.25
C ALA A 41 -9.07 -0.74 13.50
N LYS A 42 -8.94 -0.32 14.76
CA LYS A 42 -8.25 0.93 15.11
C LYS A 42 -6.75 0.83 14.79
N LEU A 43 -6.07 -0.20 15.27
CA LEU A 43 -4.63 -0.37 15.06
C LEU A 43 -4.25 -0.50 13.58
N GLU A 44 -5.09 -1.16 12.77
CA GLU A 44 -4.88 -1.25 11.32
C GLU A 44 -4.98 0.11 10.63
N ARG A 45 -5.95 0.96 11.02
CA ARG A 45 -6.07 2.33 10.50
C ARG A 45 -4.87 3.19 10.91
N ASP A 46 -4.45 3.10 12.16
CA ASP A 46 -3.30 3.85 12.68
C ASP A 46 -2.01 3.42 11.97
N LYS A 47 -1.80 2.11 11.80
CA LYS A 47 -0.68 1.55 11.05
C LYS A 47 -0.68 2.00 9.59
N HIS A 48 -1.83 1.99 8.92
CA HIS A 48 -1.95 2.44 7.54
C HIS A 48 -1.58 3.92 7.41
N THR A 49 -2.12 4.77 8.28
CA THR A 49 -1.85 6.22 8.31
C THR A 49 -0.37 6.49 8.53
N LEU A 50 0.25 5.81 9.50
CA LEU A 50 1.67 5.95 9.77
C LEU A 50 2.53 5.45 8.59
N GLY A 51 2.09 4.39 7.90
CA GLY A 51 2.73 3.87 6.70
C GLY A 51 2.79 4.90 5.56
N LEU A 52 1.69 5.62 5.33
CA LEU A 52 1.63 6.71 4.36
C LEU A 52 2.59 7.85 4.73
N TYR A 53 2.56 8.28 5.99
CA TYR A 53 3.47 9.34 6.47
C TYR A 53 4.94 8.95 6.33
N LEU A 54 5.30 7.70 6.67
CA LEU A 54 6.65 7.17 6.50
C LEU A 54 7.08 7.15 5.03
N GLN A 55 6.16 6.81 4.12
CA GLN A 55 6.42 6.84 2.68
C GLN A 55 6.74 8.27 2.22
N ASP A 56 5.95 9.25 2.65
CA ASP A 56 6.18 10.66 2.32
C ASP A 56 7.54 11.14 2.84
N LEU A 57 7.87 10.84 4.10
CA LEU A 57 9.17 11.17 4.69
C LEU A 57 10.34 10.55 3.93
N ARG A 58 10.20 9.29 3.48
CA ARG A 58 11.22 8.63 2.65
C ARG A 58 11.34 9.28 1.28
N CYS A 59 10.21 9.66 0.67
CA CYS A 59 10.18 10.36 -0.60
C CYS A 59 10.89 11.72 -0.53
N ILE A 60 10.68 12.51 0.53
CA ILE A 60 11.38 13.80 0.71
C ILE A 60 12.84 13.64 1.10
N SER A 61 13.17 12.56 1.84
CA SER A 61 14.54 12.29 2.28
C SER A 61 15.41 11.64 1.20
N SER A 62 14.79 11.22 0.08
CA SER A 62 15.48 10.58 -1.03
C SER A 62 16.65 11.43 -1.53
N PRO A 63 17.86 10.85 -1.71
CA PRO A 63 19.03 11.58 -2.21
C PRO A 63 18.76 12.36 -3.50
N ILE A 64 17.83 11.86 -4.32
CA ILE A 64 17.44 12.44 -5.60
C ILE A 64 16.85 13.85 -5.49
N ARG A 65 16.26 14.20 -4.34
CA ARG A 65 15.75 15.56 -4.05
C ARG A 65 16.81 16.47 -3.43
N LYS A 66 17.95 15.90 -3.02
CA LYS A 66 19.09 16.64 -2.46
C LYS A 66 20.16 16.93 -3.51
N LEU A 67 20.06 16.33 -4.69
CA LEU A 67 20.94 16.61 -5.80
C LEU A 67 20.61 17.99 -6.38
N PRO A 68 21.63 18.84 -6.60
CA PRO A 68 21.45 20.06 -7.38
C PRO A 68 20.86 19.73 -8.76
N PRO A 69 19.93 20.55 -9.28
CA PRO A 69 19.33 20.34 -10.60
C PRO A 69 20.37 20.16 -11.71
N GLU A 70 21.51 20.83 -11.60
CA GLU A 70 22.62 20.78 -12.56
C GLU A 70 23.23 19.39 -12.67
N VAL A 71 23.43 18.72 -11.53
CA VAL A 71 23.94 17.34 -11.49
C VAL A 71 22.93 16.38 -12.09
N LEU A 72 21.64 16.60 -11.82
CA LEU A 72 20.57 15.78 -12.37
C LEU A 72 20.46 15.92 -13.90
N ILE A 73 20.59 17.16 -14.41
CA ILE A 73 20.63 17.47 -15.84
C ILE A 73 21.81 16.77 -16.52
N GLU A 74 22.98 16.78 -15.90
CA GLU A 74 24.17 16.13 -16.47
C GLU A 74 24.01 14.61 -16.55
N ILE A 75 23.43 13.99 -15.51
CA ILE A 75 23.05 12.57 -15.56
C ILE A 75 22.05 12.32 -16.71
N PHE A 76 21.04 13.18 -16.86
CA PHE A 76 20.04 13.04 -17.92
C PHE A 76 20.67 13.16 -19.32
N ARG A 77 21.65 14.07 -19.51
CA ARG A 77 22.40 14.19 -20.77
C ARG A 77 23.13 12.91 -21.10
N HIS A 78 23.86 12.32 -20.15
CA HIS A 78 24.54 11.04 -20.38
C HIS A 78 23.57 9.93 -20.78
N VAL A 79 22.39 9.87 -20.15
CA VAL A 79 21.36 8.86 -20.46
C VAL A 79 20.71 9.10 -21.84
N CYS A 80 20.44 10.36 -22.21
CA CYS A 80 19.81 10.70 -23.47
C CYS A 80 20.80 10.58 -24.65
N CYS A 81 22.03 11.08 -24.51
CA CYS A 81 23.05 11.04 -25.56
C CYS A 81 23.53 9.60 -25.85
N SER A 82 23.75 8.77 -24.82
CA SER A 82 24.18 7.37 -25.01
C SER A 82 23.14 6.46 -25.69
N ALA A 83 21.87 6.90 -25.76
CA ALA A 83 20.80 6.20 -26.45
C ALA A 83 20.74 6.53 -27.96
N ILE A 84 21.30 7.68 -28.37
CA ILE A 84 21.35 8.14 -29.77
C ILE A 84 22.43 7.37 -30.55
N ASP A 85 23.55 7.04 -29.89
CA ASP A 85 24.67 6.30 -30.50
C ASP A 85 24.34 4.84 -30.88
N LYS A 86 23.24 4.27 -30.38
CA LYS A 86 22.84 2.87 -30.64
C LYS A 86 22.02 2.68 -31.92
N GLY A 87 22.12 3.58 -32.90
CA GLY A 87 21.64 3.39 -34.27
C GLY A 87 20.13 3.18 -34.44
N ARG A 88 19.33 3.41 -33.39
CA ARG A 88 17.88 3.30 -33.49
C ARG A 88 17.36 4.67 -33.90
N GLY A 89 16.99 4.79 -35.17
CA GLY A 89 16.39 6.00 -35.75
C GLY A 89 15.22 6.56 -34.93
N ASN A 90 14.97 7.85 -35.14
CA ASN A 90 14.06 8.71 -34.38
C ASN A 90 12.57 8.46 -34.69
N ASP A 91 12.17 7.21 -34.96
CA ASP A 91 10.77 6.88 -35.21
C ASP A 91 10.02 6.69 -33.90
N LEU A 92 9.38 7.78 -33.46
CA LEU A 92 8.55 7.86 -32.26
C LEU A 92 7.30 6.97 -32.34
N ARG A 93 6.89 6.52 -33.53
CA ARG A 93 5.63 5.76 -33.72
C ARG A 93 5.77 4.28 -33.37
N SER A 94 6.98 3.75 -33.32
CA SER A 94 7.26 2.32 -33.11
C SER A 94 7.79 1.99 -31.69
N ARG A 95 8.14 3.01 -30.88
CA ARG A 95 8.79 2.82 -29.59
C ARG A 95 7.80 2.76 -28.42
N ARG A 96 7.86 1.69 -27.60
CA ARG A 96 7.32 1.75 -26.21
C ARG A 96 8.00 2.92 -25.49
N ILE A 97 7.29 3.59 -24.58
CA ILE A 97 7.78 4.73 -23.77
C ILE A 97 9.19 4.50 -23.19
N ARG A 98 9.50 3.25 -22.79
CA ARG A 98 10.83 2.83 -22.30
C ARG A 98 12.00 3.06 -23.27
N ASN A 99 11.73 3.21 -24.56
CA ASN A 99 12.76 3.39 -25.57
C ASN A 99 13.04 4.88 -25.84
N VAL A 100 12.29 5.82 -25.26
CA VAL A 100 12.58 7.26 -25.38
C VAL A 100 13.12 7.74 -24.03
N PRO A 101 14.43 8.00 -23.91
CA PRO A 101 15.07 8.31 -22.63
C PRO A 101 14.42 9.49 -21.90
N THR A 102 14.10 10.57 -22.62
CA THR A 102 13.44 11.76 -22.06
C THR A 102 12.07 11.43 -21.47
N LEU A 103 11.24 10.64 -22.17
CA LEU A 103 9.93 10.21 -21.68
C LEU A 103 10.05 9.24 -20.49
N ALA A 104 11.04 8.35 -20.51
CA ALA A 104 11.31 7.45 -19.39
C ALA A 104 11.70 8.25 -18.13
N LEU A 105 12.59 9.24 -18.26
CA LEU A 105 13.02 10.11 -17.16
C LEU A 105 11.86 10.97 -16.64
N ALA A 106 11.06 11.58 -17.53
CA ALA A 106 9.89 12.39 -17.16
C ALA A 106 8.74 11.58 -16.49
N SER A 107 8.78 10.25 -16.59
CA SER A 107 7.81 9.37 -15.93
C SER A 107 8.13 9.08 -14.46
N VAL A 108 9.35 9.36 -13.99
CA VAL A 108 9.83 8.97 -12.65
C VAL A 108 9.13 9.77 -11.54
N CYS A 109 9.13 11.10 -11.63
CA CYS A 109 8.44 11.98 -10.69
C CYS A 109 8.20 13.37 -11.30
N SER A 110 7.42 14.22 -10.62
CA SER A 110 7.12 15.59 -11.08
C SER A 110 8.38 16.46 -11.20
N ALA A 111 9.30 16.41 -10.24
CA ALA A 111 10.54 17.18 -10.29
C ALA A 111 11.43 16.80 -11.49
N TRP A 112 11.53 15.50 -11.80
CA TRP A 112 12.27 15.02 -12.97
C TRP A 112 11.61 15.48 -14.27
N ARG A 113 10.27 15.45 -14.32
CA ARG A 113 9.50 15.94 -15.45
C ARG A 113 9.73 17.43 -15.69
N GLU A 114 9.67 18.25 -14.65
CA GLU A 114 9.93 19.69 -14.75
C GLU A 114 11.30 19.96 -15.34
N ILE A 115 12.34 19.29 -14.83
CA ILE A 115 13.71 19.42 -15.34
C ILE A 115 13.81 18.97 -16.81
N VAL A 116 13.19 17.85 -17.18
CA VAL A 116 13.21 17.34 -18.56
C VAL A 116 12.52 18.30 -19.52
N ILE A 117 11.38 18.89 -19.12
CA ILE A 117 10.64 19.84 -19.95
C ILE A 117 11.37 21.18 -20.06
N SER A 118 12.00 21.65 -18.97
CA SER A 118 12.71 22.94 -18.96
C SER A 118 14.08 22.90 -19.62
N THR A 119 14.65 21.72 -19.86
CA THR A 119 16.02 21.57 -20.37
C THR A 119 16.02 21.18 -21.84
N ALA A 120 16.11 22.19 -22.72
CA ALA A 120 16.12 22.00 -24.18
C ALA A 120 17.21 21.06 -24.68
N SER A 121 18.39 21.00 -24.02
CA SER A 121 19.52 20.16 -24.43
C SER A 121 19.30 18.64 -24.25
N LEU A 122 18.14 18.21 -23.73
CA LEU A 122 17.81 16.78 -23.55
C LEU A 122 17.02 16.19 -24.73
N TRP A 123 16.50 17.04 -25.62
CA TRP A 123 15.75 16.67 -26.83
C TRP A 123 16.64 16.67 -28.06
#